data_AF-K5VTS5-F1
#
_entry.id   AF-K5VTS5-F1
#
_cell.length_a   1.000
_cell.length_b   1.000
_cell.length_c   1.000
_cell.angle_alpha   90.00
_cell.angle_beta   90.00
_cell.angle_gamma   90.00
#
_symmetry.space_group_name_H-M   'P 1'
#
loop_
_entity.id
_entity.type
_entity.pdbx_description
1 polymer ?
#
loop_
_entity_poly.entity_id
_entity_poly.type
_entity_poly.pdbx_seq_one_letter_code
_entity_poly.pdbx_strand_id
1 'polypeptide(L)'
;EANELETQDEENEQGLETDNVEGWVDERDVMDGGQLAELDTTVEPARQMLSKVRKLEYAVKNSSTSHLPHWKRYCREAGLEEQILPRDVKTRWISTYLMLEAAVDYRAVYNRLVRHDKAGL
;
A
#
# COMPACT_ATOMS: atom_id res chain seq x y z
N GLU A 1 34.79 -44.11 20.61
CA GLU A 1 33.31 -44.13 20.68
C GLU A 1 32.84 -42.70 20.50
N ALA A 2 31.98 -42.47 19.52
CA ALA A 2 31.50 -41.14 19.16
C ALA A 2 30.16 -40.89 19.88
N ASN A 3 30.13 -39.86 20.73
CA ASN A 3 28.96 -39.25 21.33
C ASN A 3 29.47 -37.85 21.74
N GLU A 4 28.96 -36.74 21.25
CA GLU A 4 27.65 -36.18 21.59
C GLU A 4 27.17 -35.26 20.46
N LEU A 5 25.94 -35.49 19.98
CA LEU A 5 25.18 -34.51 19.21
C LEU A 5 24.65 -33.47 20.21
N GLU A 6 25.15 -32.24 20.16
CA GLU A 6 24.45 -31.10 20.74
C GLU A 6 23.22 -30.80 19.85
N THR A 7 22.05 -31.24 20.29
CA THR A 7 20.77 -30.78 19.76
C THR A 7 20.44 -29.43 20.37
N GLN A 8 20.57 -28.38 19.56
CA GLN A 8 19.96 -27.08 19.80
C GLN A 8 18.43 -27.17 19.59
N ASP A 9 17.74 -26.21 20.20
CA ASP A 9 16.32 -25.83 20.02
C ASP A 9 15.42 -26.21 21.21
N GLU A 10 15.61 -25.47 22.32
CA GLU A 10 14.55 -25.27 23.31
C GLU A 10 13.47 -24.36 22.71
N GLU A 11 12.33 -24.97 22.40
CA GLU A 11 11.10 -24.35 21.92
C GLU A 11 10.59 -23.29 22.91
N ASN A 12 10.74 -22.01 22.58
CA ASN A 12 10.00 -20.93 23.24
C ASN A 12 8.59 -20.87 22.64
N GLU A 13 7.75 -21.83 23.01
CA GLU A 13 6.34 -21.88 22.68
C GLU A 13 5.56 -20.91 23.60
N GLN A 14 5.79 -19.61 23.41
CA GLN A 14 4.90 -18.59 23.95
C GLN A 14 3.66 -18.54 23.07
N GLY A 15 2.67 -19.36 23.42
CA GLY A 15 1.32 -19.30 22.89
C GLY A 15 0.79 -17.87 23.02
N LEU A 16 0.69 -17.18 21.90
CA LEU A 16 -0.01 -15.91 21.80
C LEU A 16 -1.48 -16.20 22.10
N GLU A 17 -1.98 -15.79 23.27
CA GLU A 17 -3.42 -15.73 23.52
C GLU A 17 -4.05 -14.87 22.41
N THR A 18 -4.81 -15.51 21.53
CA THR A 18 -5.56 -14.82 20.50
C THR A 18 -6.74 -14.12 21.17
N ASP A 19 -6.79 -12.79 21.15
CA ASP A 19 -7.91 -11.93 21.59
C ASP A 19 -9.14 -12.05 20.66
N ASN A 20 -9.42 -13.26 20.18
CA ASN A 20 -10.51 -13.55 19.27
C ASN A 20 -11.81 -13.77 20.05
N VAL A 21 -12.30 -12.70 20.68
CA VAL A 21 -13.53 -12.70 21.50
C VAL A 21 -14.78 -13.03 20.67
N GLU A 22 -14.73 -12.83 19.35
CA GLU A 22 -15.88 -12.96 18.44
C GLU A 22 -15.79 -14.15 17.46
N GLY A 23 -14.74 -14.97 17.52
CA GLY A 23 -14.59 -16.15 16.66
C GLY A 23 -14.38 -15.84 15.17
N TRP A 24 -13.84 -14.66 14.84
CA TRP A 24 -13.48 -14.31 13.46
C TRP A 24 -12.30 -15.18 13.01
N VAL A 25 -12.41 -15.79 11.84
CA VAL A 25 -11.34 -16.61 11.26
C VAL A 25 -10.68 -15.79 10.16
N ASP A 26 -9.35 -15.66 10.20
CA ASP A 26 -8.61 -15.18 9.03
C ASP A 26 -8.66 -16.28 7.96
N GLU A 27 -9.38 -16.02 6.88
CA GLU A 27 -9.55 -16.97 5.78
C GLU A 27 -8.21 -17.39 5.17
N ARG A 28 -7.16 -16.56 5.29
CA ARG A 28 -5.83 -16.88 4.77
C ARG A 28 -5.12 -17.94 5.61
N ASP A 29 -5.43 -18.04 6.91
CA ASP A 29 -4.82 -19.03 7.82
C ASP A 29 -5.38 -20.44 7.57
N VAL A 30 -6.58 -20.54 6.99
CA VAL A 30 -7.24 -21.81 6.65
C VAL A 30 -7.09 -22.20 5.17
N MET A 31 -6.57 -21.30 4.33
CA MET A 31 -6.27 -21.58 2.93
C MET A 31 -5.10 -22.54 2.79
N ASP A 32 -5.18 -23.45 1.81
CA ASP A 32 -4.01 -24.23 1.42
C ASP A 32 -2.98 -23.37 0.67
N GLY A 33 -1.74 -23.84 0.58
CA GLY A 33 -0.66 -23.07 -0.05
C GLY A 33 -0.89 -22.72 -1.53
N GLY A 34 -1.66 -23.54 -2.26
CA GLY A 34 -2.05 -23.26 -3.64
C GLY A 34 -3.08 -22.14 -3.72
N GLN A 35 -4.13 -22.21 -2.90
CA GLN A 35 -5.16 -21.17 -2.78
C GLN A 35 -4.57 -19.82 -2.36
N LEU A 36 -3.65 -19.83 -1.38
CA LEU A 36 -2.97 -18.62 -0.91
C LEU A 36 -2.12 -17.99 -2.02
N ALA A 37 -1.39 -18.79 -2.79
CA ALA A 37 -0.58 -18.31 -3.90
C ALA A 37 -1.43 -17.73 -5.05
N GLU A 38 -2.58 -18.34 -5.36
CA GLU A 38 -3.53 -17.81 -6.33
C GLU A 38 -4.13 -16.49 -5.86
N LEU A 39 -4.54 -16.42 -4.59
CA LEU A 39 -5.04 -15.18 -3.98
C LEU A 39 -4.00 -14.08 -4.08
N ASP A 40 -2.76 -14.33 -3.63
CA ASP A 40 -1.68 -13.35 -3.68
C ASP A 40 -1.45 -12.85 -5.11
N THR A 41 -1.35 -13.77 -6.08
CA THR A 41 -1.20 -13.42 -7.50
C THR A 41 -2.35 -12.52 -8.00
N THR A 42 -3.57 -12.81 -7.57
CA THR A 42 -4.76 -12.06 -7.99
C THR A 42 -4.80 -10.66 -7.38
N VAL A 43 -4.36 -10.49 -6.13
CA VAL A 43 -4.40 -9.19 -5.43
C VAL A 43 -3.14 -8.34 -5.65
N GLU A 44 -2.03 -8.93 -6.11
CA GLU A 44 -0.78 -8.22 -6.36
C GLU A 44 -0.93 -6.94 -7.21
N PRO A 45 -1.68 -6.94 -8.33
CA PRO A 45 -1.88 -5.72 -9.13
C PRO A 45 -2.52 -4.58 -8.32
N ALA A 46 -3.48 -4.90 -7.45
CA ALA A 46 -4.14 -3.92 -6.59
C ALA A 46 -3.19 -3.40 -5.51
N ARG A 47 -2.41 -4.28 -4.87
CA ARG A 47 -1.38 -3.90 -3.88
C ARG A 47 -0.32 -2.98 -4.49
N GLN A 48 0.14 -3.28 -5.70
CA GLN A 48 1.10 -2.45 -6.43
C GLN A 48 0.53 -1.10 -6.82
N MET A 49 -0.71 -1.05 -7.30
CA MET A 49 -1.39 0.21 -7.62
C MET A 49 -1.52 1.10 -6.38
N LEU A 50 -2.03 0.55 -5.28
CA LEU A 50 -2.15 1.24 -4.00
C LEU A 50 -0.81 1.81 -3.51
N SER A 51 0.26 1.01 -3.62
CA SER A 51 1.60 1.42 -3.24
C SER A 51 2.11 2.59 -4.09
N LYS A 52 1.87 2.57 -5.40
CA LYS A 52 2.26 3.65 -6.32
C LYS A 52 1.51 4.94 -6.02
N VAL A 53 0.19 4.88 -5.85
CA VAL A 53 -0.64 6.03 -5.48
C VAL A 53 -0.14 6.66 -4.17
N ARG A 54 0.04 5.85 -3.13
CA ARG A 54 0.52 6.33 -1.81
C ARG A 54 1.90 6.97 -1.87
N LYS A 55 2.83 6.43 -2.68
CA LYS A 55 4.17 7.00 -2.87
C LYS A 55 4.11 8.33 -3.59
N LEU A 56 3.30 8.42 -4.65
CA LEU A 56 3.18 9.64 -5.42
C LEU A 56 2.52 10.76 -4.62
N GLU A 57 1.49 10.46 -3.84
CA GLU A 57 0.91 11.45 -2.92
C GLU A 57 1.89 11.91 -1.86
N TYR A 58 2.68 10.98 -1.30
CA TYR A 58 3.75 11.34 -0.38
C TYR A 58 4.76 12.27 -1.04
N ALA A 59 5.16 11.98 -2.28
CA ALA A 59 6.07 12.82 -3.05
C ALA A 59 5.46 14.20 -3.34
N VAL A 60 4.21 14.28 -3.78
CA VAL A 60 3.52 15.57 -4.03
C VAL A 60 3.36 16.38 -2.74
N LYS A 61 3.01 15.75 -1.61
CA LYS A 61 2.85 16.45 -0.32
C LYS A 61 4.18 16.99 0.21
N ASN A 62 5.27 16.22 0.09
CA ASN A 62 6.54 16.56 0.74
C ASN A 62 7.58 17.20 -0.21
N SER A 63 7.45 17.05 -1.52
CA SER A 63 8.35 17.64 -2.52
C SER A 63 7.75 18.92 -3.09
N SER A 64 7.86 20.00 -2.30
CA SER A 64 7.35 21.33 -2.64
C SER A 64 8.02 21.96 -3.87
N THR A 65 9.22 21.52 -4.23
CA THR A 65 10.04 22.11 -5.30
C THR A 65 10.00 21.35 -6.62
N SER A 66 9.67 20.06 -6.63
CA SER A 66 9.63 19.24 -7.85
C SER A 66 8.23 18.70 -8.12
N HIS A 67 7.70 17.84 -7.25
CA HIS A 67 6.46 17.12 -7.57
C HIS A 67 5.23 18.01 -7.46
N LEU A 68 5.17 18.89 -6.45
CA LEU A 68 4.01 19.77 -6.25
C LEU A 68 3.81 20.79 -7.40
N PRO A 69 4.85 21.48 -7.92
CA PRO A 69 4.69 22.36 -9.08
C PRO A 69 4.23 21.62 -10.33
N HIS A 70 4.79 20.44 -10.62
CA HIS A 70 4.39 19.62 -11.75
C HIS A 70 2.95 19.12 -11.62
N TRP A 71 2.56 18.66 -10.41
CA TRP A 71 1.19 18.29 -10.11
C TRP A 71 0.19 19.41 -10.41
N LYS A 72 0.43 20.62 -9.86
CA LYS A 72 -0.44 21.79 -10.09
C LYS A 72 -0.53 22.16 -11.56
N ARG A 73 0.60 22.16 -12.26
CA ARG A 73 0.65 22.40 -13.71
C ARG A 73 -0.22 21.40 -14.47
N TYR A 74 -0.07 20.11 -14.20
CA TYR A 74 -0.82 19.06 -14.88
C TYR A 74 -2.31 19.09 -14.53
N CYS A 75 -2.69 19.45 -13.31
CA CYS A 75 -4.10 19.69 -12.94
C CYS A 75 -4.69 20.81 -13.80
N ARG A 76 -3.99 21.94 -13.91
CA ARG A 76 -4.43 23.07 -14.74
C ARG A 76 -4.55 22.73 -16.22
N GLU A 77 -3.58 22.00 -16.76
CA GLU A 77 -3.62 21.51 -18.15
C GLU A 77 -4.76 20.52 -18.40
N ALA A 78 -5.20 19.79 -17.37
CA ALA A 78 -6.34 18.87 -17.44
C ALA A 78 -7.68 19.53 -17.11
N GLY A 79 -7.70 20.82 -16.75
CA GLY A 79 -8.91 21.52 -16.30
C GLY A 79 -9.43 21.08 -14.93
N LEU A 80 -8.58 20.44 -14.12
CA LEU A 80 -8.90 19.98 -12.77
C LEU A 80 -8.47 21.01 -11.72
N GLU A 81 -9.15 21.00 -10.58
CA GLU A 81 -8.80 21.86 -9.45
C GLU A 81 -7.43 21.48 -8.87
N GLU A 82 -6.61 22.48 -8.54
CA GLU A 82 -5.26 22.32 -7.96
C GLU A 82 -5.30 21.90 -6.47
N GLN A 83 -5.94 20.77 -6.17
CA GLN A 83 -6.03 20.24 -4.81
C GLN A 83 -4.84 19.34 -4.47
N ILE A 84 -4.41 19.40 -3.21
CA ILE A 84 -3.47 18.42 -2.63
C ILE A 84 -4.31 17.24 -2.16
N LEU A 85 -3.93 16.04 -2.61
CA LEU A 85 -4.72 14.85 -2.34
C LEU A 85 -4.82 14.55 -0.84
N PRO A 86 -6.01 14.11 -0.38
CA PRO A 86 -6.29 13.89 1.03
C PRO A 86 -5.63 12.61 1.54
N ARG A 87 -4.34 12.68 1.86
CA ARG A 87 -3.60 11.58 2.51
C ARG A 87 -3.80 11.53 4.03
N ASP A 88 -4.27 12.62 4.62
CA ASP A 88 -4.35 12.84 6.07
C ASP A 88 -5.76 13.30 6.47
N VAL A 89 -6.74 12.46 6.16
CA VAL A 89 -8.12 12.68 6.53
C VAL A 89 -8.25 12.43 8.04
N LYS A 90 -8.91 13.33 8.78
CA LYS A 90 -9.10 13.24 10.25
C LYS A 90 -9.60 11.85 10.70
N THR A 91 -10.31 11.14 9.83
CA THR A 91 -10.75 9.77 10.01
C THR A 91 -9.82 8.79 9.28
N ARG A 92 -8.83 8.25 10.00
CA ARG A 92 -7.83 7.29 9.46
C ARG A 92 -8.47 6.09 8.73
N TRP A 93 -9.66 5.66 9.14
CA TRP A 93 -10.37 4.50 8.58
C TRP A 93 -10.87 4.67 7.13
N ILE A 94 -11.13 5.90 6.65
CA ILE A 94 -11.63 6.15 5.27
C ILE A 94 -10.52 6.67 4.35
N SER A 95 -9.31 6.93 4.90
CA SER A 95 -8.23 7.58 4.16
C SER A 95 -7.87 6.89 2.85
N THR A 96 -7.86 5.55 2.82
CA THR A 96 -7.53 4.79 1.60
C THR A 96 -8.63 4.87 0.55
N TYR A 97 -9.89 4.91 0.95
CA TYR A 97 -11.01 5.04 0.02
C TYR A 97 -11.00 6.42 -0.65
N LEU A 98 -10.90 7.50 0.14
CA LEU A 98 -10.84 8.87 -0.37
C LEU A 98 -9.62 9.12 -1.26
N MET A 99 -8.49 8.52 -0.90
CA MET A 99 -7.27 8.51 -1.72
C MET A 99 -7.51 7.86 -3.10
N LEU A 100 -8.18 6.71 -3.13
CA LEU A 100 -8.50 6.00 -4.36
C LEU A 100 -9.51 6.74 -5.22
N GLU A 101 -10.56 7.29 -4.61
CA GLU A 101 -11.57 8.12 -5.28
C GLU A 101 -10.90 9.29 -5.99
N ALA A 102 -10.08 10.06 -5.28
CA ALA A 102 -9.33 11.15 -5.87
C ALA A 102 -8.29 10.67 -6.91
N ALA A 103 -7.68 9.50 -6.73
CA ALA A 103 -6.77 8.92 -7.73
C ALA A 103 -7.48 8.57 -9.04
N VAL A 104 -8.77 8.20 -9.00
CA VAL A 104 -9.59 7.97 -10.19
C VAL A 104 -9.90 9.29 -10.88
N ASP A 105 -10.33 10.31 -10.15
CA ASP A 105 -10.65 11.63 -10.69
C ASP A 105 -9.43 12.30 -11.34
N TYR A 106 -8.27 12.19 -10.69
CA TYR A 106 -7.01 12.78 -11.14
C TYR A 106 -6.15 11.81 -11.97
N ARG A 107 -6.71 10.71 -12.47
CA ARG A 107 -5.95 9.64 -13.17
C ARG A 107 -5.08 10.16 -14.31
N ALA A 108 -5.55 11.15 -15.08
CA ALA A 108 -4.78 11.75 -16.16
C ALA A 108 -3.53 12.47 -15.65
N VAL A 109 -3.65 13.19 -14.54
CA VAL A 109 -2.55 13.91 -13.87
C VAL A 109 -1.54 12.92 -13.31
N TYR A 110 -2.02 11.88 -12.63
CA TYR A 110 -1.20 10.77 -12.14
C TYR A 110 -0.36 10.13 -13.25
N ASN A 111 -0.98 9.78 -14.37
CA ASN A 111 -0.27 9.16 -15.49
C ASN A 111 0.79 10.09 -16.08
N ARG A 112 0.54 11.40 -16.15
CA ARG A 112 1.53 12.39 -16.61
C ARG A 112 2.68 12.51 -15.62
N LEU A 113 2.38 12.60 -14.33
CA LEU A 113 3.38 12.75 -13.29
C LEU A 113 4.28 11.51 -13.19
N VAL A 114 3.71 10.30 -13.26
CA VAL A 114 4.48 9.04 -13.31
C VAL A 114 5.35 8.98 -14.56
N ARG A 115 4.87 9.43 -15.72
CA ARG A 115 5.69 9.47 -16.95
C ARG A 115 6.82 10.48 -16.85
N HIS A 116 6.57 11.64 -16.24
CA HIS A 116 7.57 12.66 -15.97
C HIS A 116 8.64 12.14 -15.00
N ASP A 117 8.21 11.35 -14.01
CA ASP A 117 9.08 10.78 -12.99
C ASP A 117 9.62 9.39 -13.32
N LYS A 118 9.52 8.93 -14.58
CA LYS A 118 10.27 7.74 -15.07
C LYS A 118 11.79 7.90 -14.99
N ALA A 119 12.28 9.01 -14.43
CA ALA A 119 13.64 9.22 -13.98
C ALA A 119 13.86 8.91 -12.47
N GLY A 120 12.84 8.50 -11.69
CA GLY A 120 12.97 8.41 -10.23
C GLY A 120 11.85 7.85 -9.32
N LEU A 121 10.76 7.20 -9.80
CA LEU A 121 9.74 6.54 -8.94
C LEU A 121 9.38 5.10 -9.32
#